data_AF-A0A1I8CFH8-F1
#
_entry.id   AF-A0A1I8CFH8-F1
#
_cell.length_a   1.000
_cell.length_b   1.000
_cell.length_c   1.000
_cell.angle_alpha   90.00
_cell.angle_beta   90.00
_cell.angle_gamma   90.00
#
_symmetry.space_group_name_H-M   'P 1'
#
loop_
_entity.id
_entity.type
_entity.pdbx_description
1 polymer ?
#
loop_
_entity_poly.entity_id
_entity_poly.type
_entity_poly.pdbx_seq_one_letter_code
_entity_poly.pdbx_strand_id
1 'polypeptide(L)'
;MTKQLWPYLAEYSQTFLREIIEPQICSQLPNPFKSFKFLTMDCGDLPFRISGIKVYTKNVGRDKIIIDMDVSYAGDADFTVNFCGLTGGINEIIFSGKLRIVCQPLIPMPPIIAGASFSFIDTPELTFTLTGLGEFANLPVYI
;
A
#
# COMPACT_ATOMS: atom_id res chain seq x y z
N MET A 1 -1.69 -7.44 -18.10
CA MET A 1 -2.21 -6.20 -17.48
C MET A 1 -1.38 -5.79 -16.27
N THR A 2 -1.35 -6.57 -15.18
CA THR A 2 -0.60 -6.20 -13.96
C THR A 2 0.88 -5.91 -14.22
N LYS A 3 1.57 -6.74 -15.03
CA LYS A 3 2.97 -6.48 -15.46
C LYS A 3 3.21 -5.12 -16.15
N GLN A 4 2.24 -4.62 -16.91
CA GLN A 4 2.38 -3.33 -17.61
C GLN A 4 2.08 -2.14 -16.69
N LEU A 5 1.16 -2.32 -15.74
CA LEU A 5 0.80 -1.31 -14.75
C LEU A 5 1.83 -1.19 -13.63
N TRP A 6 2.54 -2.28 -13.34
CA TRP A 6 3.40 -2.39 -12.18
C TRP A 6 4.47 -1.31 -12.05
N PRO A 7 5.22 -0.93 -13.11
CA PRO A 7 6.23 0.13 -12.98
C PRO A 7 5.63 1.45 -12.49
N TYR A 8 4.44 1.81 -12.97
CA TYR A 8 3.74 3.04 -12.59
C TYR A 8 3.16 2.96 -11.17
N LEU A 9 2.65 1.79 -10.78
CA LEU A 9 2.14 1.58 -9.43
C LEU A 9 3.28 1.54 -8.40
N ALA A 10 4.42 0.95 -8.75
CA ALA A 10 5.62 0.96 -7.93
C ALA A 10 6.11 2.40 -7.73
N GLU A 11 6.22 3.19 -8.79
CA GLU A 11 6.59 4.61 -8.70
C GLU A 11 5.61 5.42 -7.84
N TYR A 12 4.31 5.28 -8.08
CA TYR A 12 3.29 5.95 -7.26
C TYR A 12 3.34 5.50 -5.79
N SER A 13 3.59 4.22 -5.52
CA SER A 13 3.65 3.71 -4.15
C SER A 13 4.79 4.35 -3.35
N GLN A 14 5.94 4.68 -3.96
CA GLN A 14 7.00 5.41 -3.29
C GLN A 14 6.53 6.80 -2.85
N THR A 15 5.78 7.49 -3.71
CA THR A 15 5.19 8.80 -3.40
C THR A 15 4.17 8.67 -2.28
N PHE A 16 3.26 7.70 -2.39
CA PHE A 16 2.25 7.42 -1.37
C PHE A 16 2.87 7.07 0.00
N LEU A 17 3.91 6.24 0.02
CA LEU A 17 4.61 5.86 1.24
C LEU A 17 5.29 7.06 1.90
N ARG A 18 5.95 7.93 1.14
CA ARG A 18 6.62 9.14 1.69
C ARG A 18 5.64 10.22 2.12
N GLU A 19 4.62 10.51 1.32
CA GLU A 19 3.77 11.68 1.52
C GLU A 19 2.57 11.40 2.43
N ILE A 20 2.12 10.14 2.51
CA ILE A 20 0.92 9.76 3.26
C ILE A 20 1.27 8.85 4.44
N ILE A 21 1.99 7.75 4.19
CA ILE A 21 2.23 6.73 5.23
C ILE A 21 3.28 7.16 6.25
N GLU A 22 4.44 7.67 5.82
CA GLU A 22 5.51 8.12 6.72
C GLU A 22 5.01 9.17 7.75
N PRO A 23 4.28 10.24 7.36
CA PRO A 23 3.71 11.19 8.32
C PRO A 23 2.72 10.54 9.29
N GLN A 24 1.90 9.58 8.82
CA GLN A 24 0.97 8.85 9.67
C GLN A 24 1.70 8.01 10.71
N ILE A 25 2.74 7.27 10.31
CA ILE A 25 3.60 6.50 11.23
C ILE A 25 4.21 7.44 12.28
N CYS A 26 4.83 8.54 11.85
CA CYS A 26 5.45 9.52 12.75
C CYS A 26 4.44 10.18 13.71
N SER A 27 3.17 10.33 13.30
CA SER A 27 2.13 10.90 14.16
C SER A 27 1.63 9.92 15.24
N GLN A 28 1.63 8.62 14.94
CA GLN A 28 1.09 7.57 15.81
C GLN A 28 2.15 6.99 16.76
N LEU A 29 3.42 7.05 16.40
CA LEU A 29 4.50 6.53 17.23
C LEU A 29 4.85 7.46 18.41
N PRO A 30 5.19 6.90 19.59
CA PRO A 30 5.68 7.69 20.71
C PRO A 30 7.07 8.27 20.41
N ASN A 31 7.45 9.37 21.07
CA ASN A 31 8.85 9.81 21.07
C ASN A 31 9.70 8.69 21.72
N PRO A 32 10.88 8.32 21.17
CA PRO A 32 11.68 8.94 20.10
C PRO A 32 11.42 8.41 18.67
N PHE A 33 10.46 7.52 18.49
CA PHE A 33 10.20 6.82 17.23
C PHE A 33 9.51 7.66 16.14
N LYS A 34 9.17 8.92 16.44
CA LYS A 34 8.66 9.91 15.46
C LYS A 34 9.65 10.33 14.38
N SER A 35 10.89 9.84 14.44
CA SER A 35 11.95 10.08 13.47
C SER A 35 11.99 9.05 12.32
N PHE A 36 10.93 8.25 12.16
CA PHE A 36 10.83 7.25 11.11
C PHE A 36 10.94 7.88 9.71
N LYS A 37 11.70 7.25 8.82
CA LYS A 37 11.88 7.63 7.43
C LYS A 37 12.06 6.43 6.51
N PHE A 38 11.50 6.49 5.32
CA PHE A 38 11.92 5.63 4.22
C PHE A 38 13.18 6.19 3.55
N LEU A 39 14.29 5.45 3.56
CA LEU A 39 15.51 5.84 2.85
C LEU A 39 15.41 5.40 1.39
N THR A 40 15.28 4.09 1.17
CA THR A 40 15.08 3.49 -0.15
C THR A 40 13.79 2.69 -0.15
N MET A 41 13.09 2.68 -1.29
CA MET A 41 11.90 1.87 -1.49
C MET A 41 11.95 1.27 -2.87
N ASP A 42 12.17 -0.04 -2.93
CA ASP A 42 12.01 -0.83 -4.13
C ASP A 42 10.84 -1.80 -3.96
N CYS A 43 9.83 -1.71 -4.82
CA CYS A 43 8.68 -2.61 -4.76
C CYS A 43 8.94 -3.97 -5.44
N GLY A 44 10.12 -4.17 -6.02
CA GLY A 44 10.50 -5.38 -6.72
C GLY A 44 9.87 -5.47 -8.12
N ASP A 45 10.22 -6.53 -8.84
CA ASP A 45 9.79 -6.77 -10.22
C ASP A 45 8.54 -7.65 -10.31
N LEU A 46 8.17 -8.33 -9.22
CA LEU A 46 7.01 -9.20 -9.17
C LEU A 46 5.72 -8.41 -8.93
N PRO A 47 4.82 -8.28 -9.91
CA PRO A 47 3.59 -7.53 -9.72
C PRO A 47 2.61 -8.26 -8.81
N PHE A 48 1.70 -7.50 -8.22
CA PHE A 48 0.52 -8.06 -7.57
C PHE A 48 -0.31 -8.93 -8.54
N ARG A 49 -1.06 -9.86 -7.94
CA ARG A 49 -1.99 -10.76 -8.60
C ARG A 49 -3.42 -10.34 -8.29
N ILE A 50 -4.29 -10.59 -9.26
CA ILE A 50 -5.74 -10.46 -9.12
C ILE A 50 -6.32 -11.84 -9.37
N SER A 51 -7.06 -12.40 -8.41
CA SER A 51 -7.60 -13.76 -8.50
C SER A 51 -9.14 -13.80 -8.56
N GLY A 52 -9.83 -12.76 -8.07
CA GLY A 52 -11.29 -12.63 -8.11
C GLY A 52 -11.70 -11.22 -8.51
N ILE A 53 -12.75 -11.11 -9.34
CA ILE A 53 -13.35 -9.83 -9.74
C ILE A 53 -14.86 -9.96 -9.66
N LYS A 54 -15.51 -9.02 -8.98
CA LYS A 54 -16.97 -8.91 -8.88
C LYS A 54 -17.41 -7.50 -9.22
N VAL A 55 -18.15 -7.35 -10.32
CA VAL A 55 -18.80 -6.10 -10.69
C VAL A 55 -20.24 -6.11 -10.19
N TYR A 56 -20.65 -5.06 -9.49
CA TYR A 56 -21.99 -4.97 -8.92
C TYR A 56 -22.97 -4.35 -9.92
N THR A 57 -24.08 -5.05 -10.15
CA THR A 57 -25.14 -4.63 -11.10
C THR A 57 -26.52 -4.47 -10.46
N LYS A 58 -26.74 -5.06 -9.27
CA LYS A 58 -27.99 -4.96 -8.50
C LYS A 58 -27.82 -3.92 -7.39
N ASN A 59 -28.84 -3.10 -7.17
CA ASN A 59 -28.86 -2.06 -6.12
C ASN A 59 -27.69 -1.05 -6.21
N VAL A 60 -27.20 -0.78 -7.43
CA VAL A 60 -26.19 0.26 -7.69
C VAL A 60 -26.84 1.35 -8.54
N GLY A 61 -26.62 2.61 -8.17
CA GLY A 61 -27.07 3.75 -8.96
C GLY A 61 -26.44 3.75 -10.36
N ARG A 62 -27.17 4.24 -11.37
CA ARG A 62 -26.68 4.29 -12.76
C ARG A 62 -25.53 5.29 -12.96
N ASP A 63 -25.21 6.08 -11.95
CA ASP A 63 -24.20 7.12 -11.90
C ASP A 63 -22.80 6.62 -11.48
N LYS A 64 -22.67 5.31 -11.17
CA LYS A 64 -21.42 4.73 -10.68
C LYS A 64 -21.21 3.28 -11.11
N ILE A 65 -19.94 2.86 -11.12
CA ILE A 65 -19.53 1.45 -11.26
C ILE A 65 -18.81 1.04 -9.98
N ILE A 66 -19.18 -0.11 -9.40
CA ILE A 66 -18.52 -0.67 -8.21
C ILE A 66 -17.92 -2.02 -8.59
N ILE A 67 -16.62 -2.17 -8.34
CA ILE A 67 -15.85 -3.37 -8.63
C ILE A 67 -15.12 -3.79 -7.36
N ASP A 68 -15.34 -5.01 -6.91
CA ASP A 68 -14.54 -5.64 -5.86
C ASP A 68 -13.55 -6.61 -6.51
N MET A 69 -12.31 -6.62 -6.03
CA MET A 69 -11.26 -7.50 -6.51
C MET A 69 -10.47 -8.09 -5.35
N ASP A 70 -10.11 -9.37 -5.46
CA ASP A 70 -9.17 -10.00 -4.54
C ASP A 70 -7.76 -9.76 -5.07
N VAL A 71 -6.97 -9.01 -4.29
CA VAL A 71 -5.62 -8.58 -4.63
C VAL A 71 -4.64 -9.25 -3.67
N SER A 72 -3.56 -9.80 -4.22
CA SER A 72 -2.45 -10.31 -3.42
C SER A 72 -1.10 -9.91 -4.01
N TYR A 73 -0.15 -9.65 -3.14
CA TYR A 73 1.23 -9.38 -3.48
C TYR A 73 2.10 -10.26 -2.59
N ALA A 74 3.01 -10.98 -3.21
CA ALA A 74 4.03 -11.78 -2.54
C ALA A 74 5.26 -11.68 -3.44
N GLY A 75 5.97 -10.58 -3.27
CA GLY A 75 7.03 -10.17 -4.17
C GLY A 75 8.32 -9.85 -3.45
N ASP A 76 9.26 -9.35 -4.24
CA ASP A 76 10.65 -9.08 -3.93
C ASP A 76 10.88 -7.62 -3.50
N ALA A 77 9.88 -6.98 -2.88
CA ALA A 77 10.04 -5.65 -2.32
C ALA A 77 11.11 -5.62 -1.23
N ASP A 78 11.95 -4.59 -1.30
CA ASP A 78 13.01 -4.30 -0.34
C ASP A 78 13.00 -2.80 -0.04
N PHE A 79 12.65 -2.47 1.21
CA PHE A 79 12.67 -1.10 1.69
C PHE A 79 13.73 -0.96 2.78
N THR A 80 14.56 0.09 2.68
CA THR A 80 15.42 0.50 3.81
C THR A 80 14.74 1.63 4.56
N VAL A 81 14.62 1.47 5.87
CA VAL A 81 14.03 2.45 6.78
C VAL A 81 15.04 2.92 7.80
N ASN A 82 14.88 4.16 8.26
CA ASN A 82 15.59 4.68 9.42
C ASN A 82 14.57 5.04 10.49
N PHE A 83 14.85 4.68 11.74
CA PHE A 83 14.09 5.20 12.87
C PHE A 83 14.98 5.26 14.12
N CYS A 84 14.88 6.37 14.87
CA CYS A 84 15.69 6.59 16.06
C CYS A 84 17.22 6.51 15.80
N GLY A 85 17.66 6.88 14.59
CA GLY A 85 19.08 6.83 14.19
C GLY A 85 19.60 5.44 13.81
N LEU A 86 18.75 4.40 13.88
CA LEU A 86 19.07 3.04 13.47
C LEU A 86 18.50 2.77 12.08
N THR A 87 19.22 1.99 11.28
CA THR A 87 18.83 1.62 9.92
C THR A 87 18.44 0.15 9.89
N GLY A 88 17.27 -0.14 9.32
CA GLY A 88 16.75 -1.49 9.18
C GLY A 88 16.12 -1.71 7.81
N GLY A 89 15.78 -2.96 7.51
CA GLY A 89 15.10 -3.34 6.28
C GLY A 89 13.69 -3.86 6.52
N ILE A 90 12.80 -3.63 5.56
CA ILE A 90 11.48 -4.25 5.45
C ILE A 90 11.48 -5.07 4.16
N ASN A 91 11.42 -6.38 4.29
CA ASN A 91 11.60 -7.34 3.21
C ASN A 91 10.47 -8.37 3.24
N GLU A 92 10.39 -9.22 2.21
CA GLU A 92 9.42 -10.33 2.13
C GLU A 92 7.99 -9.86 2.38
N ILE A 93 7.61 -8.73 1.77
CA ILE A 93 6.29 -8.14 1.96
C ILE A 93 5.25 -9.05 1.30
N ILE A 94 4.37 -9.60 2.12
CA ILE A 94 3.20 -10.38 1.70
C ILE A 94 1.97 -9.59 2.10
N PHE A 95 1.16 -9.27 1.11
CA PHE A 95 -0.05 -8.49 1.26
C PHE A 95 -1.22 -9.22 0.61
N SER A 96 -2.36 -9.28 1.28
CA SER A 96 -3.60 -9.79 0.69
C SER A 96 -4.81 -8.98 1.17
N GLY A 97 -5.77 -8.75 0.29
CA GLY A 97 -6.97 -8.01 0.66
C GLY A 97 -7.97 -7.86 -0.46
N LYS A 98 -9.19 -7.52 -0.06
CA LYS A 98 -10.28 -7.27 -1.00
C LYS A 98 -10.41 -5.77 -1.27
N LEU A 99 -9.97 -5.36 -2.46
CA LEU A 99 -9.98 -3.99 -2.92
C LEU A 99 -11.32 -3.67 -3.59
N ARG A 100 -11.95 -2.57 -3.20
CA ARG A 100 -13.10 -1.97 -3.88
C ARG A 100 -12.67 -0.75 -4.67
N ILE A 101 -13.05 -0.72 -5.93
CA ILE A 101 -12.97 0.43 -6.82
C ILE A 101 -14.39 0.96 -7.02
N VAL A 102 -14.57 2.27 -6.82
CA VAL A 102 -15.81 2.98 -7.16
C VAL A 102 -15.49 4.05 -8.19
N CYS A 103 -16.04 3.90 -9.40
CA CYS A 103 -15.92 4.89 -10.46
C CYS A 103 -17.16 5.78 -10.45
N GLN A 104 -17.01 7.06 -10.07
CA GLN A 104 -18.09 8.03 -9.94
C GLN A 104 -17.55 9.49 -10.02
N PRO A 105 -18.27 10.43 -10.67
CA PRO A 105 -19.49 10.22 -11.47
C PRO A 105 -19.18 9.65 -12.85
N LEU A 106 -20.17 8.93 -13.39
CA LEU A 106 -20.24 8.64 -14.82
C LEU A 106 -20.81 9.86 -15.54
N ILE A 107 -20.14 10.30 -16.60
CA ILE A 107 -20.50 11.45 -17.43
C ILE A 107 -20.80 11.00 -18.87
N PRO A 108 -21.75 11.63 -19.58
CA PRO A 108 -22.15 11.24 -20.94
C PRO A 108 -21.18 11.77 -22.03
N MET A 109 -19.89 11.89 -21.70
CA MET A 109 -18.83 12.29 -22.64
C MET A 109 -17.50 11.65 -22.24
N PRO A 110 -16.57 11.39 -23.17
CA PRO A 110 -15.24 10.88 -22.85
C PRO A 110 -14.51 11.75 -21.80
N PRO A 111 -13.80 11.15 -20.81
CA PRO A 111 -13.48 9.73 -20.66
C PRO A 111 -14.56 8.86 -19.98
N ILE A 112 -15.81 9.32 -19.88
CA ILE A 112 -16.99 8.65 -19.28
C ILE A 112 -16.90 8.51 -17.76
N ILE A 113 -15.73 8.18 -17.21
CA ILE A 113 -15.49 8.12 -15.77
C ILE A 113 -14.74 9.39 -15.37
N ALA A 114 -15.37 10.27 -14.60
CA ALA A 114 -14.76 11.52 -14.14
C ALA A 114 -13.89 11.34 -12.89
N GLY A 115 -14.08 10.26 -12.14
CA GLY A 115 -13.33 9.97 -10.92
C GLY A 115 -13.38 8.50 -10.53
N ALA A 116 -12.35 8.06 -9.80
CA ALA A 116 -12.27 6.74 -9.21
C ALA A 116 -11.73 6.83 -7.78
N SER A 117 -12.32 6.07 -6.86
CA SER A 117 -11.83 5.91 -5.50
C SER A 117 -11.51 4.44 -5.22
N PHE A 118 -10.48 4.21 -4.43
CA PHE A 118 -9.94 2.89 -4.09
C PHE A 118 -9.96 2.72 -2.57
N SER A 119 -10.47 1.59 -2.08
CA SER A 119 -10.56 1.31 -0.64
C SER A 119 -10.55 -0.18 -0.38
N PHE A 120 -9.92 -0.64 0.69
CA PHE A 120 -10.12 -2.01 1.16
C PHE A 120 -11.47 -2.15 1.86
N ILE A 121 -12.14 -3.28 1.63
CA ILE A 121 -13.46 -3.56 2.23
C ILE A 121 -13.31 -3.92 3.71
N ASP A 122 -12.27 -4.68 4.01
CA ASP A 122 -11.87 -5.10 5.35
C ASP A 122 -10.38 -4.77 5.54
N THR A 123 -9.89 -4.80 6.78
CA THR A 123 -8.45 -4.63 7.04
C THR A 123 -7.67 -5.68 6.26
N PRO A 124 -6.78 -5.28 5.35
CA PRO A 124 -6.01 -6.25 4.58
C PRO A 124 -4.98 -6.95 5.47
N GLU A 125 -4.61 -8.16 5.09
CA GLU A 125 -3.54 -8.90 5.73
C GLU A 125 -2.20 -8.40 5.18
N LEU A 126 -1.28 -8.06 6.08
CA LEU A 126 0.06 -7.60 5.75
C LEU A 126 1.07 -8.27 6.68
N THR A 127 2.00 -9.00 6.08
CA THR A 127 3.14 -9.63 6.75
C THR A 127 4.41 -9.17 6.08
N PHE A 128 5.46 -8.94 6.86
CA PHE A 128 6.77 -8.56 6.37
C PHE A 128 7.84 -9.02 7.36
N THR A 129 9.06 -9.16 6.85
CA THR A 129 10.23 -9.46 7.65
C THR A 129 11.00 -8.18 7.92
N LEU A 130 11.32 -7.91 9.19
CA LEU A 130 12.20 -6.83 9.59
C LEU A 130 13.63 -7.34 9.72
N THR A 131 14.55 -6.70 9.02
CA THR A 131 15.99 -6.97 9.12
C THR A 131 16.70 -5.82 9.85
N GLY A 132 17.88 -6.10 10.41
CA GLY A 132 18.61 -5.13 11.24
C GLY A 132 18.11 -5.03 12.69
N LEU A 133 17.10 -5.82 13.08
CA LEU A 133 16.50 -5.85 14.43
C LEU A 133 17.48 -6.03 15.60
N GLY A 134 18.65 -6.63 15.36
CA GLY A 134 19.69 -6.82 16.38
C GLY A 134 20.25 -5.51 16.95
N GLU A 135 20.24 -4.42 16.18
CA GLU A 135 20.63 -3.09 16.68
C GLU A 135 19.53 -2.44 17.54
N PHE A 136 18.27 -2.81 17.30
CA PHE A 136 17.11 -2.29 18.01
C PHE A 136 16.93 -2.92 19.40
N ALA A 137 17.37 -4.17 19.58
CA ALA A 137 17.36 -4.84 20.89
C ALA A 137 18.26 -4.14 21.94
N ASN A 138 19.19 -3.30 21.49
CA ASN A 138 20.08 -2.50 22.36
C ASN A 138 19.53 -1.10 22.67
N LEU A 139 18.34 -0.73 22.18
CA LEU A 139 17.71 0.54 22.55
C LEU A 139 17.28 0.47 24.03
N PRO A 140 17.80 1.34 24.91
CA PRO A 140 17.37 1.36 26.29
C PRO A 140 15.89 1.72 26.36
N VAL A 141 15.07 0.78 26.79
CA VAL A 141 13.64 1.00 26.99
C VAL A 141 13.45 1.80 28.27
N TYR A 142 13.60 3.12 28.20
CA TYR A 142 13.07 4.00 29.23
C TYR A 142 11.58 4.21 28.92
N ILE A 143 10.75 3.27 29.40
CA ILE A 143 9.30 3.47 29.56
C ILE A 143 9.07 4.41 30.73
#